data_AF-A0A398AFA0-F1
#
_entry.id   AF-A0A398AFA0-F1
#
_cell.length_a   1.000
_cell.length_b   1.000
_cell.length_c   1.000
_cell.angle_alpha   90.00
_cell.angle_beta   90.00
_cell.angle_gamma   90.00
#
_symmetry.space_group_name_H-M   'P 1'
#
loop_
_entity.id
_entity.type
_entity.pdbx_description
1 polymer ?
#
loop_
_entity_poly.entity_id
_entity_poly.type
_entity_poly.pdbx_seq_one_letter_code
_entity_poly.pdbx_strand_id
1 'polypeptide(L)'
;VIGTLLQPAPSPDWEENVHAIMTGTHGLLPSILLRLSFQVSVYYICHGRNDRRHSQTARPVGQLARIIDKTIRQIILSTGYTEKLKLKRLLQCWFGGHIGQA
;
A
#
# COMPACT_ATOMS: atom_id res chain seq x y z
N VAL A 1 5.32 -4.48 -5.00
CA VAL A 1 3.91 -4.57 -4.53
C VAL A 1 2.99 -3.52 -5.16
N ILE A 2 3.12 -2.21 -4.90
CA ILE A 2 2.26 -1.18 -5.55
C ILE A 2 2.39 -1.23 -7.08
N GLY A 3 3.60 -1.30 -7.62
CA GLY A 3 3.85 -1.34 -9.07
C GLY A 3 3.37 -2.63 -9.78
N THR A 4 3.12 -3.71 -9.03
CA THR A 4 2.51 -4.95 -9.56
C THR A 4 0.98 -4.93 -9.46
N LEU A 5 0.42 -4.09 -8.58
CA LEU A 5 -1.03 -3.89 -8.43
C LEU A 5 -1.55 -2.80 -9.37
N LEU A 6 -0.69 -1.84 -9.75
CA LEU A 6 -0.90 -0.87 -10.81
C LEU A 6 -0.48 -1.51 -12.14
N GLN A 7 -1.37 -2.31 -12.74
CA GLN A 7 -1.24 -2.70 -14.14
C GLN A 7 -2.42 -2.14 -14.93
N PRO A 8 -2.21 -1.35 -16.00
CA PRO A 8 -0.93 -1.03 -16.64
C PRO A 8 -0.03 -0.12 -15.80
N ALA A 9 1.22 0.04 -16.23
CA ALA A 9 2.22 0.85 -15.55
C ALA A 9 1.68 2.27 -15.25
N PRO A 10 2.02 2.85 -14.08
CA PRO A 10 1.52 4.16 -13.69
C PRO A 10 1.88 5.23 -14.73
N SER A 11 0.91 6.08 -15.03
CA SER A 11 1.07 7.23 -15.94
C SER A 11 2.06 8.25 -15.36
N PRO A 12 2.79 9.03 -16.18
CA PRO A 12 3.48 10.22 -15.68
C PRO A 12 2.51 11.28 -15.13
N ASP A 13 1.23 11.22 -15.49
CA ASP A 13 0.18 12.09 -14.95
C ASP A 13 -0.30 11.59 -13.58
N TRP A 14 -0.08 12.41 -12.55
CA TRP A 14 -0.50 12.08 -11.19
C TRP A 14 -2.02 12.00 -11.02
N GLU A 15 -2.77 12.88 -11.68
CA GLU A 15 -4.23 12.92 -11.58
C GLU A 15 -4.85 11.66 -12.18
N GLU A 16 -4.31 11.18 -13.30
CA GLU A 16 -4.73 9.93 -13.93
C GLU A 16 -4.52 8.73 -12.98
N ASN A 17 -3.37 8.67 -12.30
CA ASN A 17 -3.08 7.60 -11.35
C ASN A 17 -4.01 7.63 -10.13
N VAL A 18 -4.26 8.82 -9.57
CA VAL A 18 -5.19 8.97 -8.44
C VAL A 18 -6.60 8.59 -8.86
N HIS A 19 -7.03 9.02 -10.05
CA HIS A 19 -8.32 8.65 -10.60
C HIS A 19 -8.47 7.14 -10.77
N ALA A 20 -7.45 6.44 -11.28
CA ALA A 20 -7.45 4.98 -11.40
C ALA A 20 -7.56 4.28 -10.03
N ILE A 21 -6.82 4.76 -9.02
CA ILE A 21 -6.86 4.23 -7.65
C ILE A 21 -8.26 4.43 -7.02
N MET A 22 -8.93 5.55 -7.31
CA MET A 22 -10.26 5.86 -6.77
C MET A 22 -11.39 5.11 -7.49
N THR A 23 -11.35 5.06 -8.82
CA THR A 23 -12.37 4.38 -9.64
C THR A 23 -12.38 2.87 -9.43
N GLY A 24 -11.25 2.27 -9.04
CA GLY A 24 -11.19 0.85 -8.73
C GLY A 24 -11.34 -0.01 -9.98
N THR A 25 -10.51 0.27 -10.98
CA THR A 25 -10.44 -0.44 -12.27
C THR A 25 -10.02 -1.91 -12.13
N HIS A 26 -9.47 -2.28 -10.98
CA HIS A 26 -9.11 -3.65 -10.63
C HIS A 26 -10.21 -4.26 -9.76
N GLY A 27 -10.44 -5.58 -9.81
CA GLY A 27 -11.49 -6.23 -9.00
C GLY A 27 -11.50 -5.79 -7.51
N LEU A 28 -12.62 -6.01 -6.81
CA LEU A 28 -12.87 -5.48 -5.46
C LEU A 28 -11.68 -5.61 -4.49
N LEU A 29 -11.04 -6.78 -4.45
CA LEU A 29 -9.93 -7.07 -3.53
C LEU A 29 -8.64 -6.28 -3.91
N PRO A 30 -8.11 -6.36 -5.14
CA PRO A 30 -7.03 -5.50 -5.60
C PRO A 30 -7.28 -4.02 -5.36
N SER A 31 -8.50 -3.53 -5.61
CA SER A 31 -8.86 -2.13 -5.41
C SER A 31 -8.83 -1.70 -3.95
N ILE A 32 -9.33 -2.54 -3.03
CA ILE A 32 -9.22 -2.28 -1.57
C ILE A 32 -7.75 -2.25 -1.16
N LEU A 33 -6.96 -3.22 -1.59
CA LEU A 33 -5.54 -3.32 -1.23
C LEU A 33 -4.74 -2.13 -1.76
N LEU A 34 -5.00 -1.72 -3.00
CA LEU A 34 -4.36 -0.57 -3.64
C LEU A 34 -4.68 0.73 -2.88
N ARG A 35 -5.95 0.97 -2.57
CA ARG A 35 -6.37 2.15 -1.80
C ARG A 35 -5.78 2.17 -0.39
N LEU A 36 -5.81 1.03 0.31
CA LEU A 36 -5.21 0.91 1.65
C LEU A 36 -3.70 1.21 1.60
N SER A 37 -2.99 0.59 0.66
CA SER A 37 -1.55 0.75 0.54
C SER A 37 -1.17 2.19 0.18
N PHE A 38 -1.97 2.84 -0.68
CA PHE A 38 -1.82 4.25 -1.02
C PHE A 38 -2.01 5.16 0.20
N GLN A 39 -3.11 5.00 0.93
CA GLN A 39 -3.42 5.80 2.12
C GLN A 39 -2.32 5.70 3.19
N VAL A 40 -1.89 4.47 3.52
CA VAL A 40 -0.83 4.25 4.51
C VAL A 40 0.50 4.86 4.06
N SER A 41 0.84 4.74 2.77
CA SER A 41 2.08 5.31 2.23
C SER A 41 2.06 6.85 2.30
N VAL A 42 0.98 7.49 1.86
CA VAL A 42 0.82 8.95 1.92
C VAL A 42 0.90 9.44 3.37
N TYR A 43 0.20 8.77 4.29
CA TYR A 43 0.25 9.12 5.71
C TYR A 43 1.67 9.12 6.27
N TYR A 44 2.42 8.03 6.10
CA TYR A 44 3.77 7.93 6.67
C TYR A 44 4.79 8.85 6.00
N ILE A 45 4.64 9.14 4.70
CA ILE A 45 5.46 10.14 4.01
C ILE A 45 5.19 11.53 4.60
N CYS A 46 3.92 11.92 4.71
CA CYS A 46 3.53 13.22 5.27
C CYS A 46 3.95 13.34 6.73
N HIS A 47 3.73 12.30 7.54
CA HIS A 47 4.18 12.23 8.93
C HIS A 47 5.70 12.39 9.03
N GLY A 48 6.47 11.64 8.23
CA GLY A 48 7.94 11.75 8.23
C GLY A 48 8.45 13.12 7.79
N ARG A 49 7.74 13.80 6.87
CA ARG A 49 8.04 15.20 6.50
C ARG A 49 7.72 16.16 7.65
N ASN A 50 6.63 15.93 8.38
CA ASN A 50 6.26 16.72 9.54
C ASN A 50 7.25 16.55 10.70
N ASP A 51 7.69 15.33 10.98
CA ASP A 51 8.70 15.04 12.01
C ASP A 51 10.01 15.79 11.73
N ARG A 52 10.47 15.79 10.47
CA ARG A 52 11.67 16.52 10.05
C ARG A 52 11.54 18.02 10.24
N ARG A 53 10.35 18.59 10.03
CA ARG A 53 10.07 20.01 10.29
C ARG A 53 10.17 20.36 11.77
N HIS A 54 9.94 19.39 12.66
CA HIS A 54 10.06 19.55 14.12
C HIS A 54 11.40 19.00 14.66
N SER A 55 12.46 19.07 13.84
CA SER A 55 13.84 18.71 14.19
C SER A 55 14.06 17.25 14.61
N GLN A 56 13.15 16.33 14.29
CA GLN A 56 13.37 14.90 14.48
C GLN A 56 14.24 14.33 13.36
N THR A 57 15.14 13.41 13.70
CA THR A 57 16.04 12.77 12.72
C THR A 57 15.25 12.01 11.66
N ALA A 58 15.64 12.19 10.40
CA ALA A 58 15.00 11.53 9.27
C ALA A 58 15.14 10.00 9.37
N ARG A 59 14.01 9.29 9.36
CA ARG A 59 14.02 7.83 9.23
C ARG A 59 14.58 7.41 7.85
N PRO A 60 15.46 6.40 7.79
CA PRO A 60 15.89 5.81 6.53
C PRO A 60 14.69 5.29 5.72
N VAL A 61 14.75 5.42 4.39
CA VAL A 61 13.68 4.99 3.47
C VAL A 61 13.34 3.51 3.66
N GLY A 62 14.34 2.65 3.84
CA GLY A 62 14.11 1.22 4.08
C GLY A 62 13.35 0.93 5.39
N GLN A 63 13.56 1.73 6.43
CA GLN A 63 12.81 1.60 7.68
C GLN A 63 11.36 2.06 7.49
N LEU A 64 11.14 3.13 6.72
CA LEU A 64 9.80 3.61 6.40
C LEU A 64 9.00 2.57 5.61
N ALA A 65 9.61 1.94 4.60
CA ALA A 65 8.99 0.87 3.82
C ALA A 65 8.57 -0.32 4.69
N ARG A 66 9.44 -0.75 5.64
CA ARG A 66 9.13 -1.82 6.58
C ARG A 66 7.96 -1.48 7.51
N ILE A 67 7.86 -0.22 7.95
CA ILE A 67 6.75 0.25 8.78
C ILE A 67 5.45 0.22 8.00
N ILE A 68 5.44 0.77 6.77
CA ILE A 68 4.26 0.76 5.89
C ILE A 68 3.77 -0.67 5.66
N ASP A 69 4.67 -1.58 5.30
CA ASP A 69 4.37 -2.99 5.04
C ASP A 69 3.84 -3.72 6.31
N LYS A 70 4.43 -3.44 7.48
CA LYS A 70 3.93 -3.94 8.77
C LYS A 70 2.52 -3.41 9.07
N THR A 71 2.28 -2.11 8.88
CA THR A 71 0.99 -1.47 9.16
C THR A 71 -0.11 -2.01 8.26
N ILE A 72 0.16 -2.18 6.95
CA ILE A 72 -0.81 -2.78 6.01
C ILE A 72 -1.19 -4.20 6.47
N ARG A 73 -0.20 -5.04 6.82
CA ARG A 73 -0.47 -6.38 7.35
C ARG A 73 -1.30 -6.35 8.63
N GLN A 74 -0.95 -5.47 9.57
CA GLN A 74 -1.69 -5.33 10.82
C GLN A 74 -3.14 -4.90 10.59
N ILE A 75 -3.40 -3.95 9.70
CA ILE A 75 -4.76 -3.52 9.34
C ILE A 75 -5.54 -4.69 8.72
N ILE A 76 -4.94 -5.41 7.76
CA ILE A 76 -5.59 -6.58 7.13
C ILE A 76 -5.94 -7.65 8.19
N LEU A 77 -5.05 -7.88 9.16
CA LEU A 77 -5.26 -8.86 10.22
C LEU A 77 -6.26 -8.39 11.30
N SER A 78 -6.29 -7.10 11.64
CA SER A 78 -7.11 -6.56 12.74
C SER A 78 -8.56 -6.28 12.35
N THR A 79 -8.85 -5.99 11.08
CA THR A 79 -10.19 -5.58 10.65
C THR A 79 -11.18 -6.76 10.53
N GLY A 80 -10.99 -7.86 11.28
CA GLY A 80 -11.90 -9.03 11.32
C GLY A 80 -12.03 -9.77 9.97
N TYR A 81 -11.09 -9.50 9.09
CA TYR A 81 -11.08 -9.89 7.70
C TYR A 81 -10.83 -11.41 7.56
N THR A 82 -10.27 -12.05 8.58
CA THR A 82 -9.72 -13.43 8.61
C THR A 82 -10.75 -14.55 8.50
N GLU A 83 -12.03 -14.33 8.79
CA GLU A 83 -13.04 -15.40 8.76
C GLU A 83 -13.57 -15.74 7.35
N LYS A 84 -13.27 -14.96 6.31
CA LYS A 84 -13.84 -15.15 4.96
C LYS A 84 -12.78 -15.55 3.92
N LEU A 85 -13.11 -16.52 3.05
CA LEU A 85 -12.27 -17.07 1.96
C LEU A 85 -11.60 -16.00 1.07
N LYS A 86 -12.21 -14.82 0.97
CA LYS A 86 -11.69 -13.65 0.24
C LYS A 86 -10.41 -13.08 0.85
N LEU A 87 -10.12 -13.36 2.12
CA LEU A 87 -8.96 -12.78 2.79
C LEU A 87 -7.67 -13.54 2.65
N LYS A 88 -7.76 -14.88 2.65
CA LYS A 88 -6.63 -15.72 2.25
C LYS A 88 -6.12 -15.26 0.88
N ARG A 89 -7.02 -14.90 -0.04
CA ARG A 89 -6.69 -14.35 -1.35
C ARG A 89 -6.07 -12.95 -1.30
N LEU A 90 -6.55 -12.04 -0.46
CA LEU A 90 -5.94 -10.71 -0.24
C LEU A 90 -4.50 -10.82 0.27
N LEU A 91 -4.27 -11.66 1.27
CA LEU A 91 -2.94 -11.91 1.82
C LEU A 91 -2.03 -12.57 0.76
N GLN A 92 -2.55 -13.53 0.01
CA GLN A 92 -1.85 -14.16 -1.12
C GLN A 92 -1.49 -13.16 -2.23
N CYS A 93 -2.36 -12.20 -2.56
CA CYS A 93 -2.03 -11.12 -3.51
C CYS A 93 -0.91 -10.22 -2.99
N TRP A 94 -0.91 -9.89 -1.69
CA TRP A 94 0.16 -9.11 -1.08
C TRP A 94 1.51 -9.84 -1.12
N PHE A 95 1.53 -11.13 -0.77
CA PHE A 95 2.76 -11.95 -0.80
C PHE A 95 3.21 -12.29 -2.23
N GLY A 96 2.29 -12.54 -3.16
CA GLY A 96 2.61 -12.84 -4.56
C GLY A 96 3.31 -11.68 -5.28
N GLY A 97 2.94 -10.44 -4.95
CA GLY A 97 3.64 -9.23 -5.41
C GLY A 97 5.04 -9.01 -4.81
N HIS A 98 5.51 -9.94 -3.97
CA HIS A 98 6.82 -9.93 -3.29
C HIS A 98 7.74 -11.08 -3.73
N ILE A 99 7.22 -12.12 -4.42
CA ILE A 99 7.99 -13.32 -4.85
C ILE A 99 8.65 -13.14 -6.23
N GLY A 100 8.32 -12.09 -6.98
CA GLY A 100 8.92 -11.79 -8.29
C GLY A 100 10.30 -11.11 -8.27
N GLN A 101 10.98 -11.05 -7.13
CA GLN A 101 12.36 -10.57 -7.02
C GLN A 101 13.18 -11.59 -6.21
N ALA A 102 13.59 -12.66 -6.89
CA ALA A 102 14.71 -13.51 -6.52
C ALA A 102 15.64 -13.58 -7.74
#